data_AF-A0A3C0HQP0-F1
#
_entry.id   AF-A0A3C0HQP0-F1
#
_cell.length_a   1.000
_cell.length_b   1.000
_cell.length_c   1.000
_cell.angle_alpha   90.00
_cell.angle_beta   90.00
_cell.angle_gamma   90.00
#
_symmetry.space_group_name_H-M   'P 1'
#
loop_
_entity.id
_entity.type
_entity.pdbx_description
1 polymer ?
#
loop_
_entity_poly.entity_id
_entity_poly.type
_entity_poly.pdbx_seq_one_letter_code
_entity_poly.pdbx_strand_id
1 'polypeptide(L)'
;MDSVAPGSLEGGDLIAETGEVGGQNRWTDFDRAHHDATLPESPVDGSTDQAGFGWALDTVCSVELRVTATSRDGAGVARAEDGRVVFVEGALPGESVTAEVVRTDKRWSRARVVTVLEPSPDRVPVPCAHQLEGCGGCDLLHVTPHAQLTMKTAMAIDQLARAGVEVPDPTMRRLVGDQGRTTIRAAVHDGRAGYRSRG
;
A
#
# COMPACT_ATOMS: atom_id res chain seq x y z
N MET A 1 -31.33 0.68 -44.79
CA MET A 1 -31.58 0.40 -43.36
C MET A 1 -30.39 0.94 -42.57
N ASP A 2 -30.39 2.27 -42.56
CA ASP A 2 -29.92 3.29 -41.62
C ASP A 2 -28.63 3.09 -40.81
N SER A 3 -27.64 3.91 -41.19
CA SER A 3 -26.49 4.30 -40.37
C SER A 3 -26.93 5.25 -39.25
N VAL A 4 -26.53 4.97 -38.01
CA VAL A 4 -26.70 5.88 -36.88
C VAL A 4 -25.54 6.87 -36.85
N ALA A 5 -25.86 8.16 -36.91
CA ALA A 5 -24.91 9.26 -36.80
C ALA A 5 -24.39 9.41 -35.35
N PRO A 6 -23.13 9.85 -35.14
CA PRO A 6 -22.64 10.18 -33.80
C PRO A 6 -23.31 11.47 -33.31
N GLY A 7 -24.09 11.37 -32.24
CA GLY A 7 -24.63 12.52 -31.54
C GLY A 7 -23.54 13.32 -30.86
N SER A 8 -23.43 14.59 -31.22
CA SER A 8 -22.69 15.61 -30.48
C SER A 8 -23.24 15.69 -29.06
N LEU A 9 -22.38 15.46 -28.06
CA LEU A 9 -22.60 15.95 -26.71
C LEU A 9 -21.79 17.23 -26.57
N GLU A 10 -22.52 18.34 -26.52
CA GLU A 10 -22.01 19.67 -26.27
C GLU A 10 -21.36 19.72 -24.89
N GLY A 11 -20.19 20.34 -24.83
CA GLY A 11 -19.45 20.57 -23.60
C GLY A 11 -20.19 21.56 -22.69
N GLY A 12 -20.44 21.15 -21.46
CA GLY A 12 -21.03 22.00 -20.43
C GLY A 12 -21.45 21.15 -19.24
N ASP A 13 -20.50 20.93 -18.33
CA ASP A 13 -20.66 20.65 -16.88
C ASP A 13 -19.63 19.64 -16.35
N LEU A 14 -18.34 20.00 -16.49
CA LEU A 14 -17.29 19.50 -15.62
C LEU A 14 -16.47 20.70 -15.16
N ILE A 15 -16.98 21.40 -14.15
CA ILE A 15 -16.20 22.36 -13.38
C ILE A 15 -15.85 21.67 -12.06
N ALA A 16 -14.69 21.02 -12.03
CA ALA A 16 -13.95 20.84 -10.78
C ALA A 16 -12.71 21.71 -10.93
N GLU A 17 -12.76 22.89 -10.31
CA GLU A 17 -11.66 23.85 -10.33
C GLU A 17 -10.37 23.21 -9.79
N THR A 18 -9.27 23.44 -10.49
CA THR A 18 -7.92 23.11 -10.06
C THR A 18 -7.54 23.99 -8.87
N GLY A 19 -7.77 23.49 -7.66
CA GLY A 19 -7.17 24.06 -6.45
C GLY A 19 -5.69 23.71 -6.38
N GLU A 20 -4.83 24.73 -6.19
CA GLU A 20 -3.41 24.56 -5.92
C GLU A 20 -3.19 23.66 -4.70
N VAL A 21 -2.44 22.57 -4.89
CA VAL A 21 -1.98 21.72 -3.78
C VAL A 21 -0.77 22.39 -3.15
N GLY A 22 -1.05 23.39 -2.31
CA GLY A 22 -0.08 24.03 -1.43
C GLY A 22 0.49 23.01 -0.43
N GLY A 23 1.79 23.12 -0.19
CA GLY A 23 2.58 22.11 0.50
C GLY A 23 2.33 21.94 2.00
N GLN A 24 3.04 20.95 2.54
CA GLN A 24 3.15 20.50 3.93
C GLN A 24 2.19 19.37 4.33
N ASN A 25 2.46 18.19 3.78
CA ASN A 25 1.96 16.90 4.24
C ASN A 25 2.61 16.54 5.58
N ARG A 26 2.07 17.13 6.66
CA ARG A 26 2.36 16.75 8.04
C ARG A 26 1.24 15.83 8.51
N TRP A 27 1.61 14.64 8.99
CA TRP A 27 0.73 13.55 9.45
C TRP A 27 -0.25 13.93 10.60
N THR A 28 -0.22 15.16 11.10
CA THR A 28 -0.99 15.60 12.27
C THR A 28 -2.12 16.60 11.99
N ASP A 29 -2.28 17.11 10.76
CA ASP A 29 -3.22 18.21 10.49
C ASP A 29 -4.46 17.77 9.70
N PHE A 30 -5.15 16.72 10.15
CA PHE A 30 -6.51 16.43 9.68
C PHE A 30 -7.51 16.57 10.83
N ASP A 31 -8.41 17.53 10.65
CA ASP A 31 -9.33 18.09 11.63
C ASP A 31 -10.42 17.10 12.03
N ARG A 32 -10.69 17.04 13.33
CA ARG A 32 -11.54 16.07 14.03
C ARG A 32 -13.04 16.35 13.88
N ALA A 33 -13.40 17.45 13.21
CA ALA A 33 -14.73 18.02 13.23
C ALA A 33 -15.78 17.32 12.33
N HIS A 34 -15.39 16.43 11.42
CA HIS A 34 -16.34 15.78 10.49
C HIS A 34 -16.80 14.36 10.89
N HIS A 35 -16.31 13.82 12.02
CA HIS A 35 -16.66 12.47 12.47
C HIS A 35 -17.76 12.45 13.57
N ASP A 36 -18.28 13.62 13.97
CA ASP A 36 -19.31 13.68 15.02
C ASP A 36 -20.74 13.49 14.45
N ALA A 37 -21.02 12.27 14.02
CA ALA A 37 -22.38 11.74 13.99
C ALA A 37 -22.44 10.53 14.94
N THR A 38 -22.45 10.85 16.24
CA THR A 38 -23.02 10.08 17.37
C THR A 38 -23.13 8.56 17.16
N LEU A 39 -22.11 7.82 17.60
CA LEU A 39 -22.28 6.40 17.95
C LEU A 39 -22.94 6.33 19.34
N PRO A 40 -23.92 5.44 19.58
CA PRO A 40 -24.55 5.33 20.89
C PRO A 40 -23.54 4.89 21.95
N GLU A 41 -23.63 5.52 23.11
CA GLU A 41 -22.79 5.24 24.27
C GLU A 41 -23.12 3.86 24.82
N SER A 42 -22.15 2.92 24.77
CA SER A 42 -22.27 1.63 25.45
C SER A 42 -21.96 1.82 26.94
N PRO A 43 -22.77 1.30 27.87
CA PRO A 43 -22.42 1.30 29.28
C PRO A 43 -21.22 0.35 29.47
N VAL A 44 -20.12 0.87 30.01
CA VAL A 44 -19.03 0.07 30.56
C VAL A 44 -19.08 0.22 32.07
N ASP A 45 -19.89 -0.62 32.71
CA ASP A 45 -19.67 -1.00 34.09
C ASP A 45 -18.41 -1.87 34.15
N GLY A 46 -17.47 -1.47 35.01
CA GLY A 46 -16.14 -2.06 35.11
C GLY A 46 -16.15 -3.47 35.69
N SER A 47 -16.60 -4.47 34.94
CA SER A 47 -16.37 -5.87 35.27
C SER A 47 -15.95 -6.67 34.04
N THR A 48 -14.87 -7.42 34.23
CA THR A 48 -14.10 -8.21 33.28
C THR A 48 -14.95 -9.18 32.46
N ASP A 49 -14.78 -9.18 31.14
CA ASP A 49 -14.92 -10.40 30.34
C ASP A 49 -13.65 -10.66 29.52
N GLN A 50 -13.13 -11.86 29.70
CA GLN A 50 -12.05 -12.44 28.95
C GLN A 50 -12.59 -12.97 27.61
N ALA A 51 -12.61 -12.13 26.59
CA ALA A 51 -12.74 -12.57 25.20
C ALA A 51 -11.50 -12.11 24.42
N GLY A 52 -10.69 -13.10 24.03
CA GLY A 52 -9.30 -12.91 23.63
C GLY A 52 -9.09 -12.17 22.32
N PHE A 53 -8.40 -11.04 22.39
CA PHE A 53 -7.34 -10.66 21.47
C PHE A 53 -6.31 -9.87 22.27
N GLY A 54 -5.39 -10.60 22.91
CA GLY A 54 -4.25 -10.02 23.60
C GLY A 54 -3.22 -9.54 22.58
N TRP A 55 -3.18 -8.24 22.35
CA TRP A 55 -1.91 -7.54 22.21
C TRP A 55 -1.98 -6.30 23.09
N ALA A 56 -1.26 -6.32 24.20
CA ALA A 56 -0.70 -5.09 24.74
C ALA A 56 0.46 -4.73 23.80
N LEU A 57 0.34 -3.68 22.99
CA LEU A 57 1.47 -3.12 22.24
C LEU A 57 2.31 -2.31 23.23
N ASP A 58 3.01 -3.01 24.12
CA ASP A 58 4.09 -2.41 24.89
C ASP A 58 5.40 -2.65 24.13
N THR A 59 5.87 -1.59 23.45
CA THR A 59 7.13 -1.45 22.68
C THR A 59 7.01 -1.70 21.18
N VAL A 60 6.70 -0.64 20.44
CA VAL A 60 6.98 -0.52 19.01
C VAL A 60 8.50 -0.37 18.84
N CYS A 61 9.20 -1.45 18.48
CA CYS A 61 10.61 -1.36 18.11
C CYS A 61 10.72 -0.78 16.69
N SER A 62 10.99 0.52 16.59
CA SER A 62 11.35 1.18 15.33
C SER A 62 12.84 0.99 15.04
N VAL A 63 13.18 0.64 13.80
CA VAL A 63 14.55 0.45 13.33
C VAL A 63 14.78 1.25 12.05
N GLU A 64 15.96 1.84 11.91
CA GLU A 64 16.39 2.45 10.64
C GLU A 64 17.03 1.40 9.76
N LEU A 65 16.63 1.36 8.49
CA LEU A 65 17.01 0.32 7.55
C LEU A 65 17.34 0.92 6.19
N ARG A 66 18.44 0.44 5.60
CA ARG A 66 18.75 0.65 4.18
C ARG A 66 18.18 -0.49 3.34
N VAL A 67 17.30 -0.13 2.42
CA VAL A 67 16.59 -1.09 1.57
C VAL A 67 17.40 -1.32 0.31
N THR A 68 17.67 -2.59 0.00
CA THR A 68 18.64 -2.98 -1.04
C THR A 68 18.01 -3.77 -2.18
N ALA A 69 16.90 -4.44 -1.94
CA ALA A 69 16.22 -5.25 -2.94
C ALA A 69 14.71 -5.31 -2.68
N THR A 70 13.97 -5.95 -3.58
CA THR A 70 12.54 -6.22 -3.43
C THR A 70 12.34 -7.73 -3.31
N SER A 71 11.55 -8.18 -2.35
CA SER A 71 11.14 -9.57 -2.19
C SER A 71 9.96 -9.92 -3.09
N ARG A 72 9.65 -11.21 -3.20
CA ARG A 72 8.63 -11.76 -4.11
C ARG A 72 7.20 -11.30 -3.82
N ASP A 73 6.94 -10.89 -2.59
CA ASP A 73 5.67 -10.31 -2.14
C ASP A 73 5.63 -8.78 -2.31
N GLY A 74 6.68 -8.18 -2.89
CA GLY A 74 6.76 -6.75 -3.16
C GLY A 74 7.27 -5.91 -1.98
N ALA A 75 7.65 -6.53 -0.86
CA ALA A 75 8.27 -5.82 0.26
C ALA A 75 9.73 -5.46 -0.05
N GLY A 76 10.23 -4.39 0.55
CA GLY A 76 11.64 -4.06 0.53
C GLY A 76 12.44 -5.05 1.37
N VAL A 77 13.68 -5.35 0.96
CA VAL A 77 14.60 -6.22 1.69
C VAL A 77 15.74 -5.38 2.23
N ALA A 78 15.89 -5.42 3.55
CA ALA A 78 16.98 -4.81 4.28
C ALA A 78 17.67 -5.85 5.18
N ARG A 79 18.82 -5.48 5.73
CA ARG A 79 19.50 -6.23 6.79
C ARG A 79 19.60 -5.36 8.02
N ALA A 80 19.15 -5.87 9.16
CA ALA A 80 19.37 -5.24 10.45
C ALA A 80 20.85 -5.36 10.86
N GLU A 81 21.28 -4.57 11.84
CA GLU A 81 22.66 -4.56 12.34
C GLU A 81 23.12 -5.93 12.86
N ASP A 82 22.20 -6.72 13.41
CA ASP A 82 22.46 -8.09 13.88
C ASP A 82 22.47 -9.15 12.74
N GLY A 83 22.40 -8.70 11.49
CA GLY A 83 22.47 -9.53 10.30
C GLY A 83 21.15 -10.20 9.88
N ARG A 84 20.07 -10.05 10.65
CA ARG A 84 18.75 -10.57 10.28
C ARG A 84 18.21 -9.90 9.02
N VAL A 85 17.55 -10.69 8.18
CA VAL A 85 16.85 -10.15 7.00
C VAL A 85 15.53 -9.53 7.44
N VAL A 86 15.27 -8.28 7.03
CA VAL A 86 14.03 -7.59 7.34
C VAL A 86 13.26 -7.32 6.05
N PHE A 87 12.03 -7.82 6.00
CA PHE A 87 11.07 -7.54 4.93
C PHE A 87 10.24 -6.32 5.34
N VAL A 88 10.40 -5.21 4.62
CA VAL A 88 9.81 -3.91 4.96
C VAL A 88 8.71 -3.58 3.96
N GLU A 89 7.46 -3.67 4.40
CA GLU A 89 6.31 -3.33 3.58
C GLU A 89 6.29 -1.82 3.27
N GLY A 90 6.08 -1.47 2.00
CA GLY A 90 5.99 -0.10 1.52
C GLY A 90 7.34 0.57 1.26
N ALA A 91 8.45 -0.16 1.38
CA ALA A 91 9.79 0.31 1.11
C ALA A 91 10.28 -0.08 -0.30
N LEU A 92 11.06 0.81 -0.93
CA LEU A 92 11.65 0.60 -2.26
C LEU A 92 13.17 0.41 -2.17
N PRO A 93 13.79 -0.35 -3.10
CA PRO A 93 15.24 -0.42 -3.20
C PRO A 93 15.86 0.97 -3.35
N GLY A 94 16.97 1.19 -2.65
CA GLY A 94 17.69 2.45 -2.64
C GLY A 94 17.30 3.37 -1.48
N GLU A 95 16.18 3.12 -0.80
CA GLU A 95 15.67 3.98 0.27
C GLU A 95 16.33 3.74 1.63
N SER A 96 16.35 4.80 2.42
CA SER A 96 16.60 4.76 3.86
C SER A 96 15.28 5.04 4.58
N VAL A 97 14.85 4.14 5.46
CA VAL A 97 13.53 4.21 6.11
C VAL A 97 13.61 3.92 7.60
N THR A 98 12.75 4.56 8.38
CA THR A 98 12.39 4.10 9.73
C THR A 98 11.23 3.13 9.60
N ALA A 99 11.40 1.91 10.08
CA ALA A 99 10.40 0.85 10.00
C ALA A 99 10.04 0.29 11.36
N GLU A 100 8.75 0.03 11.57
CA GLU A 100 8.22 -0.63 12.76
C GLU A 100 8.19 -2.14 12.54
N VAL A 101 8.85 -2.90 13.43
CA VAL A 101 8.86 -4.37 13.36
C VAL A 101 7.52 -4.91 13.85
N VAL A 102 6.77 -5.54 12.95
CA VAL A 102 5.46 -6.13 13.24
C VAL A 102 5.54 -7.62 13.61
N ARG A 103 6.59 -8.31 13.17
CA ARG A 103 6.82 -9.72 13.50
C ARG A 103 8.31 -10.04 13.44
N THR A 104 8.77 -10.81 14.43
CA THR A 104 10.13 -11.31 14.48
C THR A 104 10.15 -12.83 14.53
N ASP A 105 10.97 -13.42 13.66
CA ASP A 105 11.31 -14.83 13.63
C ASP A 105 12.83 -15.01 13.81
N LYS A 106 13.30 -16.26 14.00
CA LYS A 106 14.72 -16.56 14.30
C LYS A 106 15.71 -16.06 13.24
N ARG A 107 15.30 -15.97 11.97
CA ARG A 107 16.19 -15.64 10.83
C ARG A 107 15.76 -14.38 10.08
N TRP A 108 14.54 -13.90 10.31
CA TRP A 108 13.97 -12.80 9.55
C TRP A 108 12.95 -12.03 10.39
N SER A 109 12.66 -10.80 10.00
CA SER A 109 11.58 -9.99 10.58
C SER A 109 10.73 -9.38 9.47
N ARG A 110 9.46 -9.11 9.77
CA ARG A 110 8.57 -8.28 8.97
C ARG A 110 8.45 -6.93 9.66
N ALA A 111 8.49 -5.87 8.88
CA ALA A 111 8.33 -4.51 9.33
C ALA A 111 7.48 -3.72 8.34
N ARG A 112 6.95 -2.57 8.79
CA ARG A 112 6.23 -1.61 7.94
C ARG A 112 6.94 -0.27 7.97
N VAL A 113 7.01 0.43 6.84
CA VAL A 113 7.56 1.80 6.82
C VAL A 113 6.72 2.71 7.70
N VAL A 114 7.38 3.41 8.63
CA VAL A 114 6.80 4.51 9.42
C VAL A 114 7.16 5.84 8.77
N THR A 115 8.42 5.99 8.36
CA THR A 115 8.91 7.21 7.73
C THR A 115 9.97 6.88 6.69
N VAL A 116 9.92 7.55 5.55
CA VAL A 116 10.95 7.48 4.52
C VAL A 116 11.90 8.63 4.75
N LEU A 117 13.15 8.33 5.09
CA LEU A 117 14.20 9.32 5.35
C LEU A 117 14.83 9.80 4.04
N GLU A 118 15.13 8.85 3.16
CA GLU A 118 15.67 9.11 1.82
C GLU A 118 14.80 8.38 0.78
N PRO A 119 13.92 9.09 0.06
CA PRO A 119 13.02 8.45 -0.90
C PRO A 119 13.74 8.06 -2.18
N SER A 120 13.29 6.97 -2.79
CA SER A 120 13.71 6.57 -4.13
C SER A 120 13.11 7.54 -5.17
N PRO A 121 13.81 7.83 -6.29
CA PRO A 121 13.23 8.59 -7.39
C PRO A 121 11.96 7.95 -7.98
N ASP A 122 11.76 6.65 -7.74
CA ASP A 122 10.57 5.92 -8.18
C ASP A 122 9.40 5.98 -7.18
N ARG A 123 9.55 6.67 -6.05
CA ARG A 123 8.46 6.86 -5.08
C ARG A 123 7.51 7.93 -5.56
N VAL A 124 6.21 7.65 -5.50
CA VAL A 124 5.13 8.62 -5.75
C VAL A 124 4.17 8.70 -4.57
N PRO A 125 3.50 9.85 -4.35
CA PRO A 125 2.41 9.94 -3.39
C PRO A 125 1.30 8.93 -3.71
N VAL A 126 0.73 8.32 -2.68
CA VAL A 126 -0.41 7.41 -2.88
C VAL A 126 -1.69 8.23 -3.06
N PRO A 127 -2.42 8.09 -4.19
CA PRO A 127 -3.63 8.87 -4.45
C PRO A 127 -4.89 8.36 -3.74
N CYS A 128 -4.84 7.17 -3.13
CA CYS A 128 -5.99 6.51 -2.52
C CYS A 128 -5.97 6.67 -0.99
N ALA A 129 -6.88 7.48 -0.44
CA ALA A 129 -7.02 7.68 1.01
C ALA A 129 -7.24 6.37 1.77
N HIS A 130 -8.07 5.46 1.25
CA HIS A 130 -8.30 4.17 1.90
C HIS A 130 -7.06 3.29 1.99
N GLN A 131 -6.15 3.38 1.01
CA GLN A 131 -4.89 2.64 1.09
C GLN A 131 -4.00 3.21 2.20
N LEU A 132 -3.99 4.54 2.36
CA LEU A 132 -3.27 5.20 3.46
C LEU A 132 -3.85 4.81 4.83
N GLU A 133 -5.15 4.52 4.91
CA GLU A 133 -5.83 3.99 6.10
C GLU A 133 -5.62 2.47 6.32
N GLY A 134 -4.90 1.79 5.42
CA GLY A 134 -4.55 0.37 5.56
C GLY A 134 -5.32 -0.60 4.68
N CYS A 135 -6.10 -0.14 3.69
CA CYS A 135 -6.74 -1.02 2.69
C CYS A 135 -5.71 -1.87 1.94
N GLY A 136 -5.91 -3.19 1.90
CA GLY A 136 -5.04 -4.15 1.21
C GLY A 136 -5.31 -4.32 -0.28
N GLY A 137 -5.97 -3.35 -0.92
CA GLY A 137 -6.39 -3.48 -2.31
C GLY A 137 -5.27 -3.26 -3.34
N CYS A 138 -4.28 -2.43 -3.03
CA CYS A 138 -3.25 -2.01 -3.98
C CYS A 138 -1.88 -1.81 -3.31
N ASP A 139 -0.99 -2.78 -3.45
CA ASP A 139 0.29 -2.81 -2.72
C ASP A 139 1.33 -1.78 -3.21
N LEU A 140 1.38 -1.56 -4.52
CA LEU A 140 2.45 -0.78 -5.16
C LEU A 140 2.04 0.64 -5.57
N LEU A 141 0.95 1.21 -5.01
CA LEU A 141 0.51 2.58 -5.37
C LEU A 141 1.55 3.66 -5.07
N HIS A 142 2.48 3.39 -4.16
CA HIS A 142 3.57 4.29 -3.78
C HIS A 142 4.75 4.27 -4.78
N VAL A 143 4.61 3.58 -5.91
CA VAL A 143 5.68 3.35 -6.89
C VAL A 143 5.25 3.78 -8.28
N THR A 144 6.15 4.42 -9.04
CA THR A 144 5.88 4.80 -10.43
C THR A 144 5.45 3.57 -11.26
N PRO A 145 4.54 3.71 -12.23
CA PRO A 145 4.14 2.59 -13.09
C PRO A 145 5.31 1.92 -13.81
N HIS A 146 6.34 2.70 -14.19
CA HIS A 146 7.53 2.15 -14.84
C HIS A 146 8.36 1.28 -13.90
N ALA A 147 8.60 1.72 -12.66
CA ALA A 147 9.31 0.91 -11.68
C ALA A 147 8.50 -0.30 -11.23
N GLN A 148 7.17 -0.22 -11.15
CA GLN A 148 6.32 -1.40 -10.89
C GLN A 148 6.55 -2.51 -11.92
N LEU A 149 6.66 -2.13 -13.19
CA LEU A 149 6.95 -3.02 -14.30
C LEU A 149 8.33 -3.65 -14.15
N THR A 150 9.37 -2.85 -13.91
CA THR A 150 10.75 -3.33 -13.70
C THR A 150 10.84 -4.30 -12.51
N MET A 151 10.22 -3.96 -11.38
CA MET A 151 10.20 -4.82 -10.19
C MET A 151 9.54 -6.17 -10.48
N LYS A 152 8.33 -6.18 -11.08
CA LYS A 152 7.62 -7.41 -11.41
C LYS A 152 8.41 -8.30 -12.36
N THR A 153 9.08 -7.71 -13.35
CA THR A 153 9.95 -8.44 -14.28
C THR A 153 11.13 -9.07 -13.54
N ALA A 154 11.83 -8.30 -12.70
CA ALA A 154 12.95 -8.82 -11.91
C ALA A 154 12.51 -9.96 -10.97
N MET A 155 11.34 -9.83 -10.33
CA MET A 155 10.75 -10.87 -9.48
C MET A 155 10.47 -12.14 -10.29
N ALA A 156 9.88 -12.02 -11.48
CA ALA A 156 9.59 -13.17 -12.34
C ALA A 156 10.88 -13.89 -12.80
N ILE A 157 11.88 -13.13 -13.25
CA ILE A 157 13.20 -13.64 -13.66
C ILE A 157 13.87 -14.40 -12.52
N ASP A 158 13.95 -13.80 -11.32
CA ASP A 158 14.56 -14.44 -10.15
C ASP A 158 13.86 -15.76 -9.80
N GLN A 159 12.53 -15.82 -9.91
CA GLN A 159 11.79 -17.06 -9.66
C GLN A 159 12.05 -18.15 -10.70
N LEU A 160 12.09 -17.80 -11.98
CA LEU A 160 12.40 -18.75 -13.05
C LEU A 160 13.83 -19.29 -12.92
N ALA A 161 14.79 -18.41 -12.66
CA ALA A 161 16.19 -18.79 -12.45
C ALA A 161 16.35 -19.76 -11.27
N ARG A 162 15.67 -19.51 -10.14
CA ARG A 162 15.67 -20.41 -8.98
C ARG A 162 15.02 -21.77 -9.25
N ALA A 163 14.07 -21.81 -10.17
CA ALA A 163 13.45 -23.05 -10.62
C ALA A 163 14.32 -23.82 -11.64
N GLY A 164 15.49 -23.29 -12.02
CA GLY A 164 16.37 -23.88 -13.03
C GLY A 164 15.81 -23.76 -14.45
N VAL A 165 14.88 -22.83 -14.68
CA VAL A 165 14.30 -22.55 -15.99
C VAL A 165 15.16 -21.51 -16.69
N GLU A 166 15.57 -21.78 -17.93
CA GLU A 166 16.27 -20.80 -18.75
C GLU A 166 15.40 -19.56 -18.97
N VAL A 167 15.95 -18.39 -18.66
CA VAL A 167 15.21 -17.13 -18.69
C VAL A 167 15.53 -16.36 -19.97
N PRO A 168 14.57 -16.20 -20.89
CA PRO A 168 14.77 -15.37 -22.08
C PRO A 168 14.81 -13.89 -21.72
N ASP A 169 15.34 -13.06 -22.62
CA ASP A 169 15.26 -11.60 -22.48
C ASP A 169 13.78 -11.15 -22.51
N PRO A 170 13.26 -10.55 -21.43
CA PRO A 170 11.84 -10.24 -21.32
C PRO A 170 11.45 -9.06 -22.21
N THR A 171 10.34 -9.20 -22.93
CA THR A 171 9.70 -8.06 -23.59
C THR A 171 8.40 -7.69 -22.89
N MET A 172 8.27 -6.41 -22.55
CA MET A 172 7.10 -5.88 -21.84
C MET A 172 6.10 -5.33 -22.84
N ARG A 173 4.83 -5.72 -22.72
CA ARG A 173 3.75 -5.18 -23.53
C ARG A 173 2.64 -4.67 -22.62
N ARG A 174 2.22 -3.42 -22.85
CA ARG A 174 1.04 -2.87 -22.18
C ARG A 174 -0.22 -3.46 -22.80
N LEU A 175 -1.14 -3.93 -21.97
CA LEU A 175 -2.44 -4.37 -22.44
C LEU A 175 -3.24 -3.14 -22.90
N VAL A 176 -3.76 -3.19 -24.13
CA VAL A 176 -4.58 -2.13 -24.70
C VAL A 176 -5.95 -2.16 -24.02
N GLY A 177 -6.42 -1.00 -23.56
CA GLY A 177 -7.74 -0.89 -22.91
C GLY A 177 -7.81 -1.47 -21.50
N ASP A 178 -6.66 -1.78 -20.87
CA ASP A 178 -6.63 -2.16 -19.46
C ASP A 178 -6.94 -0.94 -18.58
N GLN A 179 -8.22 -0.79 -18.23
CA GLN A 179 -8.73 0.18 -17.27
C GLN A 179 -8.71 -0.37 -15.83
N GLY A 180 -8.04 -1.50 -15.62
CA GLY A 180 -8.00 -2.20 -14.34
C GLY A 180 -9.23 -3.08 -14.10
N ARG A 181 -9.73 -3.03 -12.87
CA ARG A 181 -10.67 -4.03 -12.34
C ARG A 181 -12.10 -3.78 -12.83
N THR A 182 -12.68 -4.72 -13.58
CA THR A 182 -14.09 -4.69 -14.04
C THR A 182 -15.10 -5.30 -13.06
N THR A 183 -14.62 -5.95 -11.99
CA THR A 183 -15.47 -6.56 -10.96
C THR A 183 -14.85 -6.40 -9.59
N ILE A 184 -15.62 -5.92 -8.62
CA ILE A 184 -15.20 -5.80 -7.22
C ILE A 184 -15.91 -6.82 -6.34
N ARG A 185 -15.20 -7.31 -5.31
CA ARG A 185 -15.79 -8.12 -4.23
C ARG A 185 -15.55 -7.37 -2.93
N ALA A 186 -16.62 -6.83 -2.37
CA ALA A 186 -16.57 -6.14 -1.10
C ALA A 186 -16.97 -7.09 0.03
N ALA A 187 -16.29 -6.98 1.16
CA ALA A 187 -16.77 -7.53 2.42
C ALA A 187 -17.83 -6.59 2.99
N VAL A 188 -18.88 -7.15 3.61
CA VAL A 188 -19.92 -6.37 4.29
C VAL A 188 -19.84 -6.65 5.78
N HIS A 189 -19.71 -5.60 6.58
CA HIS A 189 -19.70 -5.66 8.04
C HIS A 189 -20.55 -4.51 8.59
N ASP A 190 -21.49 -4.81 9.48
CA ASP A 190 -22.44 -3.84 10.06
C ASP A 190 -23.12 -2.93 9.02
N GLY A 191 -23.56 -3.55 7.92
CA GLY A 191 -24.23 -2.86 6.81
C GLY A 191 -23.31 -1.99 5.93
N ARG A 192 -22.00 -1.97 6.18
CA ARG A 192 -21.01 -1.22 5.41
C ARG A 192 -20.20 -2.14 4.51
N ALA A 193 -20.07 -1.79 3.23
CA ALA A 193 -19.26 -2.52 2.27
C ALA A 193 -17.84 -1.93 2.18
N GLY A 194 -16.81 -2.77 2.13
CA GLY A 194 -15.43 -2.32 2.02
C GLY A 194 -14.44 -3.42 1.61
N TYR A 195 -13.17 -3.03 1.53
CA TYR A 195 -12.05 -3.97 1.38
C TYR A 195 -11.48 -4.33 2.76
N ARG A 196 -10.79 -5.47 2.83
CA ARG A 196 -10.08 -5.87 4.05
C ARG A 196 -8.81 -5.04 4.21
N SER A 197 -8.43 -4.80 5.46
CA SER A 197 -7.13 -4.24 5.79
C SER A 197 -6.01 -5.19 5.36
N ARG A 198 -4.80 -4.65 5.21
CA ARG A 198 -3.59 -5.47 5.15
C ARG A 198 -3.41 -6.25 6.45
N GLY A 199 -2.87 -7.47 6.34
CA GLY A 199 -2.67 -8.41 7.43
C GLY A 199 -1.25 -8.92 7.51
#